data_AF-A0A973CYI5-F1
#
_entry.id   AF-A0A973CYI5-F1
#
_cell.length_a   1.000
_cell.length_b   1.000
_cell.length_c   1.000
_cell.angle_alpha   90.00
_cell.angle_beta   90.00
_cell.angle_gamma   90.00
#
_symmetry.space_group_name_H-M   'P 1'
#
loop_
_entity.id
_entity.type
_entity.pdbx_description
1 polymer ?
#
loop_
_entity_poly.entity_id
_entity_poly.type
_entity_poly.pdbx_seq_one_letter_code
_entity_poly.pdbx_strand_id
1 'polypeptide(L)'
;MCFAQGLELGSHMTRIRAWWGAIAAAGLAPIAGVLAFTPATALGAVDSDFDTLPDAWEVITGRNPSVADYLVSAGQHHTCALDDMGVVCWGRNDSGQTDVPGLVNPVQVSAGNIHNCALDDTGVVCW
;
A
#
# COMPACT_ATOMS: atom_id res chain seq x y z
N MET A 1 53.68 -12.73 3.23
CA MET A 1 54.29 -13.35 2.04
C MET A 1 53.34 -14.42 1.53
N CYS A 2 52.64 -14.17 0.43
CA CYS A 2 52.11 -15.18 -0.49
C CYS A 2 51.86 -14.46 -1.82
N PHE A 3 52.38 -15.02 -2.90
CA PHE A 3 52.48 -14.42 -4.23
C PHE A 3 51.42 -15.01 -5.17
N ALA A 4 50.89 -14.17 -6.07
CA ALA A 4 50.26 -14.45 -7.39
C ALA A 4 48.99 -15.33 -7.40
N GLN A 5 48.02 -15.20 -8.32
CA GLN A 5 48.10 -14.91 -9.75
C GLN A 5 46.84 -14.16 -10.23
N GLY A 6 47.01 -13.35 -11.29
CA GLY A 6 45.92 -12.64 -11.97
C GLY A 6 45.21 -13.48 -13.03
N LEU A 7 44.00 -13.03 -13.39
CA LEU A 7 43.37 -13.30 -14.67
C LEU A 7 42.59 -12.04 -15.10
N GLU A 8 42.99 -11.45 -16.22
CA GLU A 8 42.22 -10.48 -17.03
C GLU A 8 41.08 -11.26 -17.74
N LEU A 9 39.89 -10.74 -18.07
CA LEU A 9 39.55 -9.68 -19.01
C LEU A 9 38.04 -9.39 -18.88
N GLY A 10 37.63 -8.13 -19.01
CA GLY A 10 36.21 -7.77 -19.08
C GLY A 10 36.01 -6.25 -19.08
N SER A 11 36.24 -5.64 -20.22
CA SER A 11 36.09 -4.22 -20.54
C SER A 11 34.75 -3.60 -20.11
N HIS A 12 34.80 -2.31 -19.76
CA HIS A 12 33.71 -1.35 -19.50
C HIS A 12 33.48 -0.98 -18.02
N MET A 13 34.29 -0.06 -17.52
CA MET A 13 33.82 1.17 -16.86
C MET A 13 35.03 2.02 -16.46
N THR A 14 35.58 2.71 -17.45
CA THR A 14 36.57 3.77 -17.26
C THR A 14 35.89 4.97 -16.61
N ARG A 15 36.55 5.54 -15.60
CA ARG A 15 36.39 6.92 -15.08
C ARG A 15 35.17 7.18 -14.18
N ILE A 16 35.41 7.23 -12.88
CA ILE A 16 35.30 8.48 -12.09
C ILE A 16 36.42 8.40 -11.04
N ARG A 17 37.51 9.15 -11.31
CA ARG A 17 38.52 9.50 -10.29
C ARG A 17 38.14 10.86 -9.72
N ALA A 18 38.45 11.00 -8.44
CA ALA A 18 38.74 12.24 -7.73
C ALA A 18 37.57 13.19 -7.47
N TRP A 19 37.15 13.24 -6.20
CA TRP A 19 37.01 14.47 -5.43
C TRP A 19 37.05 14.08 -3.93
N TRP A 20 38.25 13.80 -3.43
CA TRP A 20 38.55 13.90 -1.99
C TRP A 20 39.56 15.04 -1.83
N GLY A 21 39.18 16.03 -1.02
CA GLY A 21 40.01 17.18 -0.61
C GLY A 21 39.13 18.44 -0.56
N ALA A 22 38.98 19.16 0.55
CA ALA A 22 39.58 19.11 1.87
C ALA A 22 38.73 19.96 2.83
N ILE A 23 38.79 19.63 4.14
CA ILE A 23 38.42 20.35 5.39
C ILE A 23 38.04 19.20 6.35
N ALA A 24 38.68 18.92 7.49
CA ALA A 24 39.64 19.66 8.27
C ALA A 24 40.51 18.68 9.10
N ALA A 25 41.78 19.03 9.23
CA ALA A 25 42.60 18.65 10.37
C ALA A 25 42.26 19.59 11.53
N ALA A 26 41.54 19.08 12.54
CA ALA A 26 41.54 19.60 13.91
C ALA A 26 40.91 18.51 14.78
N GLY A 27 41.72 17.85 15.61
CA GLY A 27 41.23 16.88 16.57
C GLY A 27 40.42 17.57 17.66
N LEU A 28 39.10 17.44 17.60
CA LEU A 28 38.19 17.39 18.75
C LEU A 28 37.01 16.49 18.36
N ALA A 29 36.87 15.36 19.06
CA ALA A 29 35.74 14.45 18.88
C ALA A 29 34.48 15.02 19.54
N PRO A 30 33.30 14.92 18.89
CA PRO A 30 32.10 14.50 19.56
C PRO A 30 31.93 13.00 19.33
N ILE A 31 31.76 12.28 20.43
CA ILE A 31 31.28 10.90 20.49
C ILE A 31 29.94 10.75 19.75
N ALA A 32 29.97 10.51 18.44
CA ALA A 32 28.79 10.18 17.64
C ALA A 32 28.88 8.73 17.18
N GLY A 33 28.81 7.84 18.17
CA GLY A 33 29.03 6.41 17.98
C GLY A 33 28.31 5.59 19.05
N VAL A 34 27.03 5.89 19.29
CA VAL A 34 26.09 4.88 19.78
C VAL A 34 24.82 5.09 18.96
N LEU A 35 24.51 4.10 18.13
CA LEU A 35 23.18 3.88 17.58
C LEU A 35 22.24 3.79 18.78
N ALA A 36 21.64 4.91 19.19
CA ALA A 36 20.56 4.89 20.15
C ALA A 36 19.42 4.13 19.48
N PHE A 37 19.08 2.98 20.05
CA PHE A 37 17.87 2.22 19.80
C PHE A 37 16.72 3.20 19.54
N THR A 38 16.20 3.22 18.32
CA THR A 38 14.86 3.72 18.10
C THR A 38 13.92 2.82 18.92
N PRO A 39 13.03 3.36 19.75
CA PRO A 39 12.05 2.50 20.41
C PRO A 39 11.24 1.80 19.32
N ALA A 40 11.02 0.50 19.48
CA ALA A 40 10.26 -0.33 18.56
C ALA A 40 8.74 0.01 18.57
N THR A 41 8.37 1.29 18.56
CA THR A 41 6.99 1.76 18.67
C THR A 41 6.61 2.87 17.68
N ALA A 42 7.31 3.02 16.55
CA ALA A 42 6.89 4.00 15.53
C ALA A 42 7.09 3.58 14.06
N LEU A 43 7.54 2.35 13.79
CA LEU A 43 7.51 1.80 12.43
C LEU A 43 6.25 0.96 12.14
N GLY A 44 5.28 0.94 13.06
CA GLY A 44 4.23 -0.08 13.10
C GLY A 44 2.78 0.42 13.15
N ALA A 45 2.51 1.69 12.86
CA ALA A 45 1.14 2.23 12.87
C ALA A 45 1.02 3.52 12.04
N VAL A 46 1.86 3.70 11.01
CA VAL A 46 1.56 4.73 10.01
C VAL A 46 0.38 4.18 9.24
N ASP A 47 -0.73 4.90 9.33
CA ASP A 47 -2.00 4.69 8.64
C ASP A 47 -2.23 6.05 7.97
N SER A 48 -1.70 6.18 6.76
CA SER A 48 -1.54 7.44 6.03
C SER A 48 -2.86 7.91 5.42
N ASP A 49 -3.84 7.03 5.24
CA ASP A 49 -5.17 7.36 4.73
C ASP A 49 -6.29 7.31 5.78
N PHE A 50 -5.97 6.89 7.00
CA PHE A 50 -6.87 6.81 8.14
C PHE A 50 -8.10 5.94 7.86
N ASP A 51 -7.93 4.95 6.99
CA ASP A 51 -8.93 3.93 6.73
C ASP A 51 -8.86 2.79 7.75
N THR A 52 -7.90 2.91 8.68
CA THR A 52 -7.54 2.01 9.77
C THR A 52 -6.59 0.88 9.41
N LEU A 53 -6.12 0.81 8.15
CA LEU A 53 -5.08 -0.09 7.69
C LEU A 53 -3.70 0.57 7.81
N PRO A 54 -2.68 -0.16 8.31
CA PRO A 54 -1.32 0.38 8.34
C PRO A 54 -0.65 0.28 6.97
N ASP A 55 -0.03 1.37 6.53
CA ASP A 55 0.70 1.53 5.27
C ASP A 55 1.63 0.37 4.92
N ALA A 56 2.36 -0.11 5.93
CA ALA A 56 3.35 -1.15 5.73
C ALA A 56 2.71 -2.45 5.24
N TRP A 57 1.48 -2.72 5.67
CA TRP A 57 0.72 -3.89 5.25
C TRP A 57 0.23 -3.74 3.81
N GLU A 58 -0.19 -2.55 3.41
CA GLU A 58 -0.68 -2.27 2.06
C GLU A 58 0.46 -2.34 1.03
N VAL A 59 1.66 -1.81 1.36
CA VAL A 59 2.85 -1.97 0.49
C VAL A 59 3.19 -3.45 0.26
N ILE A 60 3.16 -4.27 1.32
CA ILE A 60 3.54 -5.69 1.23
C ILE A 60 2.51 -6.49 0.44
N THR A 61 1.23 -6.11 0.50
CA THR A 61 0.14 -6.80 -0.20
C THR A 61 -0.12 -6.26 -1.61
N GLY A 62 0.68 -5.28 -2.07
CA GLY A 62 0.52 -4.67 -3.39
C GLY A 62 -0.70 -3.74 -3.50
N ARG A 63 -1.25 -3.33 -2.36
CA ARG A 63 -2.28 -2.29 -2.23
C ARG A 63 -1.60 -0.93 -2.07
N ASN A 64 -2.39 0.15 -2.02
CA ASN A 64 -1.87 1.50 -1.96
C ASN A 64 -2.06 2.09 -0.55
N PRO A 65 -0.98 2.21 0.25
CA PRO A 65 -0.95 2.74 1.62
C PRO A 65 -1.58 4.10 1.94
N SER A 66 -2.09 4.76 0.92
CA SER A 66 -2.56 6.14 0.97
C SER A 66 -3.96 6.27 0.39
N VAL A 67 -4.68 5.14 0.26
CA VAL A 67 -6.03 5.05 -0.28
C VAL A 67 -6.90 4.18 0.63
N ALA A 68 -7.87 4.84 1.26
CA ALA A 68 -8.86 4.18 2.10
C ALA A 68 -9.71 3.14 1.34
N ASP A 69 -9.66 1.88 1.75
CA ASP A 69 -10.28 0.73 1.07
C ASP A 69 -11.82 0.60 1.35
N TYR A 70 -12.55 1.71 1.43
CA TYR A 70 -14.03 1.75 1.46
C TYR A 70 -14.60 2.24 0.12
N LEU A 71 -15.38 1.41 -0.60
CA LEU A 71 -16.03 1.83 -1.84
C LEU A 71 -17.52 2.10 -1.64
N VAL A 72 -17.93 3.35 -1.65
CA VAL A 72 -19.36 3.71 -1.62
C VAL A 72 -19.87 3.99 -3.03
N SER A 73 -21.03 3.45 -3.37
CA SER A 73 -21.75 3.67 -4.62
C SER A 73 -23.22 4.03 -4.36
N ALA A 74 -23.70 5.13 -4.92
CA ALA A 74 -25.07 5.61 -4.72
C ALA A 74 -25.92 5.43 -5.97
N GLY A 75 -27.09 4.79 -5.81
CA GLY A 75 -28.14 4.68 -6.82
C GLY A 75 -29.14 5.83 -6.73
N GLN A 76 -30.37 5.64 -7.25
CA GLN A 76 -31.37 6.73 -7.27
C GLN A 76 -31.87 7.09 -5.88
N HIS A 77 -32.14 6.07 -5.04
CA HIS A 77 -32.70 6.24 -3.70
C HIS A 77 -32.11 5.23 -2.70
N HIS A 78 -30.99 4.60 -3.04
CA HIS A 78 -30.26 3.66 -2.22
C HIS A 78 -28.75 3.91 -2.36
N THR A 79 -27.99 3.44 -1.40
CA THR A 79 -26.54 3.54 -1.38
C THR A 79 -25.97 2.19 -0.96
N CYS A 80 -24.87 1.78 -1.56
CA CYS A 80 -24.10 0.60 -1.20
C CYS A 80 -22.69 1.03 -0.79
N ALA A 81 -22.11 0.39 0.20
CA ALA A 81 -20.70 0.48 0.52
C ALA A 81 -20.10 -0.92 0.43
N LEU A 82 -18.96 -1.05 -0.23
CA LEU A 82 -18.03 -2.12 0.02
C LEU A 82 -17.12 -1.65 1.15
N ASP A 83 -17.21 -2.34 2.27
CA ASP A 83 -16.30 -2.20 3.39
C ASP A 83 -15.59 -3.54 3.62
N ASP A 84 -14.92 -3.64 4.76
CA ASP A 84 -14.23 -4.83 5.24
C ASP A 84 -15.18 -6.02 5.50
N MET A 85 -16.48 -5.80 5.66
CA MET A 85 -17.51 -6.83 5.83
C MET A 85 -18.18 -7.23 4.52
N GLY A 86 -17.84 -6.58 3.40
CA GLY A 86 -18.42 -6.82 2.09
C GLY A 86 -19.37 -5.70 1.67
N VAL A 87 -20.32 -6.01 0.80
CA VAL A 87 -21.25 -5.00 0.30
C VAL A 87 -22.45 -4.84 1.23
N VAL A 88 -22.65 -3.64 1.76
CA VAL A 88 -23.82 -3.26 2.55
C VAL A 88 -24.60 -2.20 1.79
N CYS A 89 -25.89 -2.42 1.54
CA CYS A 89 -26.76 -1.46 0.89
C CYS A 89 -27.88 -0.98 1.81
N TRP A 90 -28.24 0.31 1.73
CA TRP A 90 -29.31 0.93 2.53
C TRP A 90 -30.12 1.93 1.69
N GLY A 91 -31.36 2.22 2.13
CA GLY A 91 -32.28 3.15 1.47
C GLY A 91 -33.52 2.46 0.90
N ARG A 92 -33.98 2.91 -0.28
CA ARG A 92 -35.14 2.37 -0.99
C ARG A 92 -34.87 0.94 -1.45
N ASN A 93 -35.84 0.04 -1.24
CA ASN A 93 -35.72 -1.38 -1.58
C ASN A 93 -36.91 -1.92 -2.40
N ASP A 94 -37.67 -1.06 -3.08
CA ASP A 94 -38.89 -1.48 -3.80
C ASP A 94 -38.61 -2.45 -4.96
N SER A 95 -37.36 -2.60 -5.40
CA SER A 95 -36.94 -3.53 -6.46
C SER A 95 -35.88 -4.52 -5.99
N GLY A 96 -35.62 -4.63 -4.68
CA GLY A 96 -34.56 -5.48 -4.14
C GLY A 96 -33.17 -4.84 -4.17
N GLN A 97 -33.05 -3.52 -4.36
CA GLN A 97 -31.77 -2.83 -4.46
C GLN A 97 -30.90 -2.96 -3.21
N THR A 98 -31.48 -3.21 -2.04
CA THR A 98 -30.73 -3.44 -0.80
C THR A 98 -30.64 -4.91 -0.43
N ASP A 99 -31.25 -5.80 -1.22
CA ASP A 99 -31.21 -7.25 -1.01
C ASP A 99 -29.92 -7.81 -1.62
N VAL A 100 -28.78 -7.49 -0.98
CA VAL A 100 -27.45 -7.90 -1.45
C VAL A 100 -27.39 -9.42 -1.57
N PRO A 101 -27.10 -9.98 -2.77
CA PRO A 101 -26.96 -11.41 -2.97
C PRO A 101 -25.69 -11.91 -2.27
N GLY A 102 -25.56 -13.23 -2.14
CA GLY A 102 -24.31 -13.81 -1.63
C GLY A 102 -23.16 -13.54 -2.60
N LEU A 103 -22.29 -12.58 -2.26
CA LEU A 103 -21.07 -12.23 -3.00
C LEU A 103 -19.84 -12.94 -2.38
N VAL A 104 -18.82 -13.20 -3.19
CA VAL A 104 -17.58 -13.87 -2.78
C VAL A 104 -16.38 -12.95 -2.98
N ASN A 105 -15.82 -12.42 -1.89
CA ASN A 105 -14.70 -11.45 -1.91
C ASN A 105 -14.96 -10.28 -2.90
N PRO A 106 -16.06 -9.53 -2.73
CA PRO A 106 -16.32 -8.39 -3.58
C PRO A 106 -15.19 -7.39 -3.47
N VAL A 107 -14.66 -6.95 -4.61
CA VAL A 107 -13.61 -5.93 -4.70
C VAL A 107 -14.13 -4.63 -5.31
N GLN A 108 -15.36 -4.65 -5.83
CA GLN A 108 -16.00 -3.49 -6.42
C GLN A 108 -17.51 -3.60 -6.31
N VAL A 109 -18.17 -2.46 -6.08
CA VAL A 109 -19.62 -2.33 -6.16
C VAL A 109 -19.98 -1.10 -7.00
N SER A 110 -21.04 -1.23 -7.80
CA SER A 110 -21.60 -0.19 -8.64
C SER A 110 -23.12 -0.19 -8.52
N ALA A 111 -23.69 0.93 -8.08
CA ALA A 111 -25.12 1.13 -7.98
C ALA A 111 -25.66 1.84 -9.23
N GLY A 112 -26.69 1.26 -9.85
CA GLY A 112 -27.52 1.86 -10.90
C GLY A 112 -28.81 2.48 -10.34
N ASN A 113 -29.75 2.86 -11.22
CA ASN A 113 -31.00 3.52 -10.77
C ASN A 113 -31.83 2.65 -9.83
N ILE A 114 -31.95 1.37 -10.17
CA ILE A 114 -32.80 0.39 -9.48
C ILE A 114 -32.13 -0.98 -9.35
N HIS A 115 -30.82 -1.06 -9.54
CA HIS A 115 -30.03 -2.28 -9.46
C HIS A 115 -28.63 -1.94 -8.98
N ASN A 116 -27.82 -2.94 -8.68
CA ASN A 116 -26.41 -2.87 -8.39
C ASN A 116 -25.69 -4.00 -9.11
N CYS A 117 -24.40 -3.85 -9.30
CA CYS A 117 -23.51 -4.92 -9.71
C CYS A 117 -22.26 -4.90 -8.83
N ALA A 118 -21.80 -6.07 -8.44
CA ALA A 118 -20.52 -6.24 -7.78
C ALA A 118 -19.59 -7.10 -8.64
N LEU A 119 -18.30 -6.79 -8.59
CA LEU A 119 -17.25 -7.66 -9.09
C LEU A 119 -16.71 -8.46 -7.91
N ASP A 120 -16.81 -9.78 -8.02
CA ASP A 120 -16.43 -10.73 -7.00
C ASP A 120 -15.66 -11.91 -7.65
N ASP A 121 -15.21 -12.88 -6.86
CA ASP A 121 -14.41 -14.01 -7.35
C ASP A 121 -15.19 -14.95 -8.30
N THR A 122 -16.52 -14.89 -8.29
CA THR A 122 -17.38 -15.65 -9.21
C THR A 122 -17.63 -14.90 -10.52
N GLY A 123 -17.31 -13.61 -10.57
CA GLY A 123 -17.44 -12.74 -11.72
C GLY A 123 -18.29 -11.51 -11.41
N VAL A 124 -19.13 -11.12 -12.36
CA VAL A 124 -20.05 -9.99 -12.18
C VAL A 124 -21.41 -10.50 -11.73
N VAL A 125 -21.87 -10.06 -10.58
CA VAL A 125 -23.19 -10.38 -10.02
C VAL A 125 -24.00 -9.08 -9.92
N CYS A 126 -25.18 -9.05 -10.54
CA CYS A 126 -26.06 -7.90 -10.50
C CYS A 126 -27.40 -8.26 -9.84
N TRP A 127 -27.95 -7.33 -9.07
CA TRP A 127 -29.23 -7.44 -8.38
C TRP A 127 -30.00 -6.13 -8.44
#